data_AF-A0A370XDL1-F1
#
_entry.id   AF-A0A370XDL1-F1
#
_cell.length_a   1.000
_cell.length_b   1.000
_cell.length_c   1.000
_cell.angle_alpha   90.00
_cell.angle_beta   90.00
_cell.angle_gamma   90.00
#
_symmetry.space_group_name_H-M   'P 1'
#
loop_
_entity.id
_entity.type
_entity.pdbx_description
1 polymer ?
#
loop_
_entity_poly.entity_id
_entity_poly.type
_entity_poly.pdbx_seq_one_letter_code
_entity_poly.pdbx_strand_id
1 'polypeptide(L)'
;MHLVLTSGEWRQILARQSFVSSSFSSLTFFTLVGGCLGLFVAASCAAADTSSFHGAPGAASSVANPYAGQISAVNAGRDLYAKNCASCHGLGGQGAGNIPALAHGAAQQATDGALFWFITQGAVNNGMPSWAALPEQQRWQIVSYLKTLPTAKPVQAAQIASVASSITTPPPTPPFTDFRYEAPGKSRKITLADLPAPYATASAGNGPTLVPRPADAWPKAPAGFKVNLYAESLGTPRVIRTAPNGDIFLAESGSGQIRVFRGLSADGKPAQTEVFATHLHQPYGIAFYPAGPNPQWVYVGDTDEVVRFPYRNGDLKARGKAEHIVDLPHGDGHWTRDVAFSRDNKTLFVAVGSASNVDDPDVTPAEKDRADILAFNPDGSNKRVYAWGIRNPSGIAIDPKNGQLWTTVNERDGLGDNLVPDYITSVREGGFYGWPWWYMGSHQDPRHVGKHPELKDKVITPDVILQPHNAALQIAFYEASRFPEEYDGDLFGAEHGSWNKATRVGYEVIRVPRHHTDKASGEYEDFLTGFVLPNGQVWGRPVSVTVAPDGSLLVTDDGSNSVWRVDYVGSGK
;
A
#
# COMPACT_ATOMS: atom_id res chain seq x y z
N MET A 1 -0.60 -64.34 40.67
CA MET A 1 -1.98 -63.80 40.67
C MET A 1 -2.42 -63.70 39.22
N HIS A 2 -3.59 -64.23 38.87
CA HIS A 2 -4.08 -64.44 37.48
C HIS A 2 -4.89 -63.22 36.97
N LEU A 3 -5.23 -63.03 35.67
CA LEU A 3 -4.94 -63.75 34.40
C LEU A 3 -4.91 -62.73 33.22
N VAL A 4 -4.76 -63.23 31.98
CA VAL A 4 -4.87 -62.52 30.68
C VAL A 4 -6.27 -62.75 30.05
N LEU A 5 -6.54 -62.13 28.88
CA LEU A 5 -7.61 -62.34 27.86
C LEU A 5 -8.61 -61.17 27.76
N THR A 6 -9.22 -60.74 26.63
CA THR A 6 -8.94 -60.59 25.17
C THR A 6 -10.30 -60.53 24.45
N SER A 7 -10.47 -59.61 23.48
CA SER A 7 -11.40 -59.67 22.31
C SER A 7 -12.92 -59.86 22.47
N GLY A 8 -13.72 -59.15 21.67
CA GLY A 8 -15.12 -59.48 21.38
C GLY A 8 -15.94 -58.37 20.70
N GLU A 9 -16.27 -58.53 19.41
CA GLU A 9 -17.17 -57.63 18.65
C GLU A 9 -18.64 -58.10 18.71
N TRP A 10 -19.62 -57.19 18.56
CA TRP A 10 -20.94 -57.48 17.98
C TRP A 10 -21.52 -56.24 17.24
N ARG A 11 -22.62 -56.42 16.49
CA ARG A 11 -22.89 -55.69 15.22
C ARG A 11 -23.96 -54.57 15.26
N GLN A 12 -23.92 -53.75 14.20
CA GLN A 12 -24.90 -52.74 13.75
C GLN A 12 -26.33 -53.29 13.51
N ILE A 13 -27.36 -52.40 13.44
CA ILE A 13 -28.19 -52.11 12.22
C ILE A 13 -29.45 -51.25 12.51
N LEU A 14 -29.62 -50.13 11.78
CA LEU A 14 -30.85 -49.38 11.34
C LEU A 14 -32.01 -49.04 12.34
N ALA A 15 -33.06 -48.28 11.99
CA ALA A 15 -33.13 -46.92 11.39
C ALA A 15 -34.58 -46.32 11.46
N ARG A 16 -34.66 -44.97 11.50
CA ARG A 16 -35.75 -44.04 11.07
C ARG A 16 -37.24 -44.50 11.02
N GLN A 17 -38.10 -43.75 11.72
CA GLN A 17 -39.36 -43.07 11.26
C GLN A 17 -40.14 -42.50 12.49
N SER A 18 -41.15 -41.62 12.42
CA SER A 18 -41.44 -40.39 11.62
C SER A 18 -42.80 -39.78 12.05
N PHE A 19 -42.95 -38.44 11.97
CA PHE A 19 -44.17 -37.67 11.65
C PHE A 19 -45.39 -37.44 12.63
N VAL A 20 -45.94 -36.20 12.52
CA VAL A 20 -47.37 -35.75 12.52
C VAL A 20 -48.14 -35.34 13.81
N SER A 21 -48.56 -34.04 13.81
CA SER A 21 -49.74 -33.36 14.41
C SER A 21 -50.01 -33.40 15.95
N SER A 22 -50.93 -32.63 16.57
CA SER A 22 -51.96 -31.66 16.10
C SER A 22 -52.32 -30.61 17.18
N SER A 23 -53.02 -29.52 16.80
CA SER A 23 -53.39 -28.37 17.68
C SER A 23 -54.82 -28.41 18.26
N PHE A 24 -55.02 -27.90 19.49
CA PHE A 24 -56.28 -27.44 20.15
C PHE A 24 -55.89 -26.54 21.37
N SER A 25 -56.68 -25.65 21.97
CA SER A 25 -57.77 -24.75 21.48
C SER A 25 -58.08 -23.64 22.50
N SER A 26 -58.85 -22.63 22.06
CA SER A 26 -59.21 -21.34 22.70
C SER A 26 -59.88 -21.34 24.09
N LEU A 27 -59.86 -20.18 24.77
CA LEU A 27 -61.03 -19.65 25.51
C LEU A 27 -61.02 -18.09 25.68
N THR A 28 -62.21 -17.50 25.88
CA THR A 28 -62.54 -16.06 26.09
C THR A 28 -63.06 -15.80 27.53
N PHE A 29 -63.42 -14.61 28.05
CA PHE A 29 -63.76 -13.24 27.56
C PHE A 29 -63.37 -12.20 28.68
N PHE A 30 -63.67 -10.89 28.72
CA PHE A 30 -64.46 -9.92 27.92
C PHE A 30 -63.66 -8.58 27.82
N THR A 31 -64.11 -7.31 27.73
CA THR A 31 -65.40 -6.57 27.87
C THR A 31 -65.37 -5.31 26.96
N LEU A 32 -66.42 -4.47 26.95
CA LEU A 32 -66.53 -3.22 26.16
C LEU A 32 -66.71 -1.97 27.04
N VAL A 33 -66.39 -0.78 26.50
CA VAL A 33 -67.23 0.44 26.27
C VAL A 33 -66.31 1.51 25.62
N GLY A 34 -66.70 2.36 24.66
CA GLY A 34 -67.96 2.52 23.91
C GLY A 34 -68.42 3.98 23.83
N GLY A 35 -68.22 4.66 22.68
CA GLY A 35 -68.72 6.03 22.47
C GLY A 35 -68.22 6.71 21.19
N CYS A 36 -69.12 7.29 20.40
CA CYS A 36 -68.83 8.01 19.15
C CYS A 36 -69.51 9.39 19.16
N LEU A 37 -68.84 10.44 18.64
CA LEU A 37 -69.44 11.45 17.73
C LEU A 37 -68.40 12.48 17.25
N GLY A 38 -68.70 13.16 16.13
CA GLY A 38 -68.08 14.43 15.74
C GLY A 38 -67.21 14.38 14.47
N LEU A 39 -67.78 14.77 13.32
CA LEU A 39 -66.97 15.14 12.15
C LEU A 39 -66.40 16.55 12.35
N PHE A 40 -65.13 16.72 12.05
CA PHE A 40 -64.61 17.99 11.54
C PHE A 40 -63.73 17.73 10.31
N VAL A 41 -64.22 18.10 9.14
CA VAL A 41 -63.43 18.05 7.89
C VAL A 41 -62.55 19.30 7.84
N ALA A 42 -61.40 19.23 8.52
CA ALA A 42 -60.29 20.13 8.25
C ALA A 42 -59.50 19.57 7.06
N ALA A 43 -59.36 20.35 5.99
CA ALA A 43 -58.67 19.93 4.78
C ALA A 43 -57.13 19.98 4.95
N SER A 44 -56.60 19.06 5.77
CA SER A 44 -55.16 18.79 5.83
C SER A 44 -54.71 18.28 4.47
N CYS A 45 -53.97 19.12 3.73
CA CYS A 45 -53.42 18.75 2.43
C CYS A 45 -52.56 17.50 2.56
N ALA A 46 -52.80 16.50 1.71
CA ALA A 46 -52.00 15.29 1.64
C ALA A 46 -50.63 15.58 1.00
N ALA A 47 -49.75 16.26 1.73
CA ALA A 47 -48.32 16.39 1.43
C ALA A 47 -47.58 15.10 1.83
N ALA A 48 -48.04 13.97 1.30
CA ALA A 48 -47.32 12.72 1.39
C ALA A 48 -46.30 12.64 0.24
N ASP A 49 -45.10 12.14 0.58
CA ASP A 49 -44.05 11.71 -0.33
C ASP A 49 -43.37 12.77 -1.23
N THR A 50 -42.40 13.48 -0.65
CA THR A 50 -41.25 14.00 -1.40
C THR A 50 -40.04 13.06 -1.27
N SER A 51 -40.21 11.78 -1.65
CA SER A 51 -39.16 10.78 -1.92
C SER A 51 -37.99 10.78 -0.93
N SER A 52 -38.17 10.16 0.24
CA SER A 52 -37.08 9.98 1.22
C SER A 52 -35.92 9.21 0.60
N PHE A 53 -34.74 9.82 0.54
CA PHE A 53 -33.54 9.23 -0.08
C PHE A 53 -33.19 7.90 0.60
N HIS A 54 -33.37 6.79 -0.12
CA HIS A 54 -33.23 5.41 0.37
C HIS A 54 -33.92 5.12 1.73
N GLY A 55 -35.06 5.77 2.00
CA GLY A 55 -35.82 5.55 3.24
C GLY A 55 -35.27 6.28 4.48
N ALA A 56 -34.37 7.26 4.30
CA ALA A 56 -33.82 8.05 5.41
C ALA A 56 -34.94 8.67 6.28
N PRO A 57 -34.98 8.41 7.61
CA PRO A 57 -36.02 8.95 8.49
C PRO A 57 -36.08 10.48 8.44
N GLY A 58 -37.27 11.06 8.62
CA GLY A 58 -37.47 12.52 8.57
C GLY A 58 -36.54 13.28 9.53
N ALA A 59 -36.38 12.77 10.76
CA ALA A 59 -35.48 13.35 11.77
C ALA A 59 -33.99 13.30 11.39
N ALA A 60 -33.57 12.31 10.59
CA ALA A 60 -32.20 12.25 10.05
C ALA A 60 -32.04 13.18 8.84
N SER A 61 -33.06 13.22 7.97
CA SER A 61 -33.10 14.10 6.80
C SER A 61 -33.08 15.60 7.17
N SER A 62 -33.53 15.96 8.37
CA SER A 62 -33.46 17.33 8.91
C SER A 62 -32.13 17.73 9.54
N VAL A 63 -31.14 16.83 9.68
CA VAL A 63 -29.84 17.17 10.30
C VAL A 63 -28.99 17.97 9.31
N ALA A 64 -28.56 19.16 9.72
CA ALA A 64 -27.62 19.99 8.98
C ALA A 64 -26.17 19.53 9.21
N ASN A 65 -25.37 19.54 8.15
CA ASN A 65 -23.95 19.19 8.19
C ASN A 65 -23.14 20.29 8.93
N PRO A 66 -22.51 20.00 10.08
CA PRO A 66 -21.76 21.00 10.86
C PRO A 66 -20.46 21.47 10.19
N TYR A 67 -20.05 20.83 9.08
CA TYR A 67 -18.87 21.21 8.30
C TYR A 67 -19.22 21.71 6.88
N ALA A 68 -20.49 22.05 6.62
CA ALA A 68 -20.91 22.61 5.33
C ALA A 68 -20.11 23.88 4.97
N GLY A 69 -19.65 23.97 3.72
CA GLY A 69 -18.85 25.10 3.23
C GLY A 69 -17.38 25.14 3.69
N GLN A 70 -16.94 24.26 4.60
CA GLN A 70 -15.55 24.26 5.07
C GLN A 70 -14.62 23.54 4.08
N ILE A 71 -13.71 24.28 3.43
CA ILE A 71 -12.75 23.74 2.44
C ILE A 71 -11.87 22.63 3.05
N SER A 72 -11.48 22.76 4.32
CA SER A 72 -10.75 21.72 5.06
C SER A 72 -11.54 20.41 5.17
N ALA A 73 -12.85 20.48 5.40
CA ALA A 73 -13.73 19.32 5.48
C ALA A 73 -14.00 18.69 4.11
N VAL A 74 -14.10 19.51 3.05
CA VAL A 74 -14.18 19.03 1.66
C VAL A 74 -12.90 18.27 1.28
N ASN A 75 -11.72 18.79 1.64
CA ASN A 75 -10.44 18.13 1.36
C ASN A 75 -10.30 16.79 2.11
N ALA A 76 -10.56 16.78 3.42
CA ALA A 76 -10.58 15.53 4.20
C ALA A 76 -11.62 14.53 3.65
N GLY A 77 -12.79 15.04 3.26
CA GLY A 77 -13.87 14.25 2.65
C GLY A 77 -13.50 13.62 1.31
N ARG A 78 -12.74 14.33 0.47
CA ARG A 78 -12.19 13.81 -0.80
C ARG A 78 -11.28 12.63 -0.54
N ASP A 79 -10.37 12.75 0.41
CA ASP A 79 -9.34 11.73 0.68
C ASP A 79 -9.97 10.49 1.32
N LEU A 80 -10.95 10.69 2.21
CA LEU A 80 -11.81 9.63 2.74
C LEU A 80 -12.67 8.98 1.65
N TYR A 81 -13.24 9.74 0.72
CA TYR A 81 -14.02 9.23 -0.40
C TYR A 81 -13.16 8.40 -1.37
N ALA A 82 -11.96 8.87 -1.67
CA ALA A 82 -10.99 8.15 -2.51
C ALA A 82 -10.62 6.79 -1.89
N LYS A 83 -10.39 6.74 -0.58
CA LYS A 83 -10.09 5.50 0.15
C LYS A 83 -11.27 4.51 0.24
N ASN A 84 -12.49 5.00 0.46
CA ASN A 84 -13.62 4.17 0.90
C ASN A 84 -14.74 3.98 -0.14
N CYS A 85 -14.90 4.89 -1.10
CA CYS A 85 -16.09 4.96 -1.97
C CYS A 85 -15.78 4.97 -3.48
N ALA A 86 -14.62 5.52 -3.87
CA ALA A 86 -14.24 5.70 -5.27
C ALA A 86 -14.00 4.39 -6.04
N SER A 87 -13.69 3.28 -5.36
CA SER A 87 -13.55 1.95 -5.95
C SER A 87 -14.83 1.45 -6.63
N CYS A 88 -16.00 1.81 -6.10
CA CYS A 88 -17.30 1.48 -6.69
C CYS A 88 -17.86 2.65 -7.53
N HIS A 89 -17.85 3.87 -6.97
CA HIS A 89 -18.54 5.02 -7.58
C HIS A 89 -17.66 5.85 -8.54
N GLY A 90 -16.38 5.50 -8.69
CA GLY A 90 -15.39 6.25 -9.46
C GLY A 90 -14.86 7.49 -8.72
N LEU A 91 -13.62 7.90 -9.01
CA LEU A 91 -12.96 9.04 -8.34
C LEU A 91 -13.71 10.38 -8.47
N GLY A 92 -14.46 10.59 -9.55
CA GLY A 92 -15.32 11.76 -9.76
C GLY A 92 -16.78 11.53 -9.41
N GLY A 93 -17.14 10.38 -8.82
CA GLY A 93 -18.53 10.01 -8.55
C GLY A 93 -19.37 9.72 -9.79
N GLN A 94 -18.76 9.36 -10.92
CA GLN A 94 -19.46 9.10 -12.18
C GLN A 94 -20.31 7.81 -12.21
N GLY A 95 -20.09 6.87 -11.28
CA GLY A 95 -20.74 5.56 -11.26
C GLY A 95 -20.24 4.61 -12.36
N ALA A 96 -20.73 3.36 -12.34
CA ALA A 96 -20.40 2.34 -13.34
C ALA A 96 -21.44 1.21 -13.35
N GLY A 97 -22.09 0.98 -14.51
CA GLY A 97 -23.08 -0.09 -14.67
C GLY A 97 -24.25 0.06 -13.68
N ASN A 98 -24.38 -0.89 -12.76
CA ASN A 98 -25.39 -0.87 -11.70
C ASN A 98 -25.02 -0.01 -10.48
N ILE A 99 -23.76 0.47 -10.38
CA ILE A 99 -23.35 1.35 -9.28
C ILE A 99 -23.77 2.78 -9.61
N PRO A 100 -24.61 3.43 -8.78
CA PRO A 100 -25.16 4.74 -9.10
C PRO A 100 -24.08 5.82 -9.10
N ALA A 101 -24.21 6.74 -10.05
CA ALA A 101 -23.47 7.99 -10.03
C ALA A 101 -23.84 8.81 -8.80
N LEU A 102 -22.83 9.42 -8.20
CA LEU A 102 -22.95 10.34 -7.07
C LEU A 102 -22.78 11.80 -7.50
N ALA A 103 -22.13 12.08 -8.64
CA ALA A 103 -21.96 13.44 -9.16
C ALA A 103 -23.27 14.09 -9.67
N HIS A 104 -24.29 13.30 -9.96
CA HIS A 104 -25.58 13.76 -10.46
C HIS A 104 -26.72 12.82 -10.05
N GLY A 105 -27.96 13.33 -10.07
CA GLY A 105 -29.15 12.55 -9.70
C GLY A 105 -29.45 12.55 -8.20
N ALA A 106 -30.06 11.47 -7.71
CA ALA A 106 -30.72 11.43 -6.39
C ALA A 106 -29.80 11.80 -5.20
N ALA A 107 -28.54 11.38 -5.21
CA ALA A 107 -27.57 11.72 -4.15
C ALA A 107 -27.36 13.24 -4.00
N GLN A 108 -27.53 14.00 -5.08
CA GLN A 108 -27.33 15.45 -5.05
C GLN A 108 -28.60 16.21 -4.65
N GLN A 109 -29.76 15.63 -4.92
CA GLN A 109 -31.08 16.11 -4.49
C GLN A 109 -31.37 15.79 -3.02
N ALA A 110 -30.78 14.73 -2.47
CA ALA A 110 -30.86 14.37 -1.04
C ALA A 110 -30.32 15.48 -0.11
N THR A 111 -30.87 15.60 1.10
CA THR A 111 -30.28 16.48 2.12
C THR A 111 -28.98 15.89 2.68
N ASP A 112 -28.11 16.74 3.23
CA ASP A 112 -26.85 16.31 3.84
C ASP A 112 -27.06 15.27 4.97
N GLY A 113 -28.08 15.46 5.82
CA GLY A 113 -28.44 14.49 6.86
C GLY A 113 -28.96 13.15 6.31
N ALA A 114 -29.67 13.16 5.18
CA ALA A 114 -30.07 11.93 4.50
C ALA A 114 -28.87 11.19 3.87
N LEU A 115 -27.92 11.92 3.28
CA LEU A 115 -26.65 11.36 2.81
C LEU A 115 -25.83 10.78 3.96
N PHE A 116 -25.67 11.53 5.06
CA PHE A 116 -24.94 11.07 6.24
C PHE A 116 -25.55 9.78 6.81
N TRP A 117 -26.88 9.74 6.95
CA TRP A 117 -27.60 8.55 7.41
C TRP A 117 -27.36 7.37 6.47
N PHE A 118 -27.51 7.56 5.15
CA PHE A 118 -27.34 6.48 4.17
C PHE A 118 -25.88 5.98 4.09
N ILE A 119 -24.89 6.85 4.23
CA ILE A 119 -23.47 6.45 4.36
C ILE A 119 -23.25 5.68 5.67
N THR A 120 -23.89 6.09 6.76
CA THR A 120 -23.79 5.39 8.05
C THR A 120 -24.38 3.98 7.99
N GLN A 121 -25.59 3.81 7.43
CA GLN A 121 -26.26 2.51 7.35
C GLN A 121 -25.73 1.63 6.19
N GLY A 122 -25.29 2.24 5.10
CA GLY A 122 -25.05 1.56 3.83
C GLY A 122 -26.33 1.02 3.18
N ALA A 123 -26.15 0.22 2.15
CA ALA A 123 -27.18 -0.63 1.58
C ALA A 123 -26.60 -2.05 1.44
N VAL A 124 -26.29 -2.67 2.58
CA VAL A 124 -25.44 -3.86 2.68
C VAL A 124 -25.97 -5.03 1.84
N ASN A 125 -27.29 -5.25 1.84
CA ASN A 125 -27.96 -6.28 1.03
C ASN A 125 -27.86 -6.04 -0.49
N ASN A 126 -27.54 -4.81 -0.91
CA ASN A 126 -27.38 -4.37 -2.30
C ASN A 126 -25.93 -3.99 -2.62
N GLY A 127 -24.96 -4.41 -1.80
CA GLY A 127 -23.52 -4.27 -2.09
C GLY A 127 -22.85 -2.95 -1.68
N MET A 128 -23.55 -2.02 -1.02
CA MET A 128 -22.93 -0.82 -0.44
C MET A 128 -22.64 -1.03 1.06
N PRO A 129 -21.36 -1.00 1.50
CA PRO A 129 -21.00 -1.17 2.91
C PRO A 129 -21.61 -0.10 3.84
N SER A 130 -21.77 -0.45 5.11
CA SER A 130 -22.02 0.51 6.19
C SER A 130 -20.71 1.17 6.60
N TRP A 131 -20.71 2.50 6.72
CA TRP A 131 -19.56 3.27 7.22
C TRP A 131 -19.73 3.71 8.68
N ALA A 132 -20.55 3.00 9.45
CA ALA A 132 -20.77 3.26 10.87
C ALA A 132 -19.48 3.22 11.72
N ALA A 133 -18.48 2.43 11.31
CA ALA A 133 -17.18 2.32 11.96
C ALA A 133 -16.26 3.55 11.80
N LEU A 134 -16.51 4.43 10.81
CA LEU A 134 -15.80 5.71 10.72
C LEU A 134 -16.22 6.64 11.87
N PRO A 135 -15.36 7.54 12.37
CA PRO A 135 -15.77 8.65 13.21
C PRO A 135 -16.85 9.50 12.53
N GLU A 136 -17.82 10.03 13.30
CA GLU A 136 -18.91 10.84 12.76
C GLU A 136 -18.41 12.05 11.94
N GLN A 137 -17.37 12.74 12.43
CA GLN A 137 -16.70 13.82 11.70
C GLN A 137 -16.27 13.40 10.29
N GLN A 138 -15.72 12.19 10.13
CA GLN A 138 -15.24 11.68 8.85
C GLN A 138 -16.41 11.39 7.88
N ARG A 139 -17.53 10.86 8.38
CA ARG A 139 -18.75 10.72 7.57
C ARG A 139 -19.31 12.07 7.11
N TRP A 140 -19.37 13.07 7.99
CA TRP A 140 -19.79 14.42 7.58
C TRP A 140 -18.83 15.08 6.58
N GLN A 141 -17.52 14.86 6.73
CA GLN A 141 -16.53 15.30 5.75
C GLN A 141 -16.77 14.68 4.37
N ILE A 142 -17.04 13.37 4.29
CA ILE A 142 -17.44 12.71 3.03
C ILE A 142 -18.68 13.39 2.42
N VAL A 143 -19.71 13.70 3.23
CA VAL A 143 -20.91 14.42 2.74
C VAL A 143 -20.55 15.82 2.21
N SER A 144 -19.71 16.58 2.91
CA SER A 144 -19.20 17.87 2.44
C SER A 144 -18.50 17.77 1.09
N TYR A 145 -17.71 16.71 0.87
CA TYR A 145 -17.08 16.47 -0.43
C TYR A 145 -18.08 16.07 -1.52
N LEU A 146 -19.02 15.15 -1.23
CA LEU A 146 -20.04 14.71 -2.19
C LEU A 146 -20.81 15.89 -2.79
N LYS A 147 -21.16 16.91 -1.98
CA LYS A 147 -21.85 18.11 -2.46
C LYS A 147 -21.03 19.02 -3.41
N THR A 148 -19.74 18.76 -3.59
CA THR A 148 -18.90 19.46 -4.58
C THR A 148 -18.83 18.76 -5.94
N LEU A 149 -19.22 17.49 -6.03
CA LEU A 149 -19.16 16.71 -7.28
C LEU A 149 -19.99 17.28 -8.45
N PRO A 150 -21.16 17.94 -8.28
CA PRO A 150 -21.92 18.49 -9.41
C PRO A 150 -21.29 19.73 -10.04
N THR A 151 -20.51 20.49 -9.24
CA THR A 151 -19.86 21.74 -9.66
C THR A 151 -18.40 21.54 -10.07
N ALA A 152 -17.85 20.34 -9.83
CA ALA A 152 -16.65 19.86 -10.48
C ALA A 152 -16.89 19.71 -11.98
N LYS A 153 -16.52 20.75 -12.76
CA LYS A 153 -16.43 20.63 -14.22
C LYS A 153 -15.57 19.42 -14.59
N PRO A 154 -15.90 18.66 -15.66
CA PRO A 154 -14.95 17.72 -16.23
C PRO A 154 -13.68 18.50 -16.62
N VAL A 155 -12.59 18.27 -15.91
CA VAL A 155 -11.38 19.09 -16.05
C VAL A 155 -10.71 18.75 -17.37
N GLN A 156 -10.90 19.62 -18.37
CA GLN A 156 -10.09 19.60 -19.58
C GLN A 156 -8.62 19.72 -19.17
N ALA A 157 -7.80 18.69 -19.46
CA ALA A 157 -6.43 18.58 -18.93
C ALA A 157 -5.52 19.76 -19.28
N ALA A 158 -5.87 20.55 -20.30
CA ALA A 158 -5.13 21.74 -20.74
C ALA A 158 -5.17 22.95 -19.78
N GLN A 159 -6.00 22.97 -18.73
CA GLN A 159 -6.10 24.11 -17.81
C GLN A 159 -5.41 23.94 -16.44
N ILE A 160 -4.71 22.84 -16.18
CA ILE A 160 -3.94 22.65 -14.93
C ILE A 160 -2.56 23.36 -14.98
N ALA A 161 -2.02 23.61 -16.17
CA ALA A 161 -0.67 24.15 -16.38
C ALA A 161 -0.46 25.62 -15.95
N SER A 162 -1.52 26.36 -15.61
CA SER A 162 -1.45 27.71 -15.02
C SER A 162 -2.74 28.02 -14.27
N VAL A 163 -2.76 28.58 -13.05
CA VAL A 163 -1.68 29.21 -12.28
C VAL A 163 -1.61 28.60 -10.88
N ALA A 164 -0.47 28.05 -10.50
CA ALA A 164 -0.19 27.66 -9.12
C ALA A 164 1.20 28.16 -8.72
N SER A 165 1.26 29.00 -7.68
CA SER A 165 2.52 29.57 -7.19
C SER A 165 3.48 28.47 -6.76
N SER A 166 4.74 28.55 -7.19
CA SER A 166 5.79 27.63 -6.78
C SER A 166 6.11 27.79 -5.29
N ILE A 167 6.57 26.72 -4.64
CA ILE A 167 6.93 26.77 -3.22
C ILE A 167 8.20 27.61 -3.01
N THR A 168 8.03 28.75 -2.32
CA THR A 168 9.04 29.80 -2.09
C THR A 168 9.85 29.65 -0.80
N THR A 169 9.80 28.50 -0.12
CA THR A 169 10.68 28.22 1.02
C THR A 169 12.15 28.30 0.58
N PRO A 170 13.11 28.60 1.48
CA PRO A 170 14.53 28.57 1.15
C PRO A 170 14.99 27.22 0.57
N PRO A 171 16.13 27.17 -0.15
CA PRO A 171 16.78 25.91 -0.48
C PRO A 171 17.15 25.13 0.80
N PRO A 172 17.10 23.79 0.78
CA PRO A 172 17.54 22.97 1.91
C PRO A 172 19.07 23.02 2.03
N THR A 173 19.57 22.89 3.26
CA THR A 173 21.02 22.83 3.52
C THR A 173 21.57 21.46 3.10
N PRO A 174 22.59 21.39 2.22
CA PRO A 174 23.24 20.11 1.87
C PRO A 174 23.79 19.38 3.10
N PRO A 175 23.81 18.03 3.10
CA PRO A 175 23.44 17.12 2.00
C PRO A 175 21.93 16.87 1.85
N PHE A 176 21.08 17.53 2.64
CA PHE A 176 19.63 17.35 2.57
C PHE A 176 19.01 18.05 1.35
N THR A 177 17.90 17.50 0.84
CA THR A 177 17.21 17.96 -0.36
C THR A 177 15.70 18.02 -0.19
N ASP A 178 15.02 18.56 -1.20
CA ASP A 178 13.59 18.43 -1.43
C ASP A 178 13.30 18.34 -2.95
N PHE A 179 12.04 18.05 -3.30
CA PHE A 179 11.59 17.79 -4.66
C PHE A 179 11.93 18.85 -5.72
N ARG A 180 12.18 20.09 -5.29
CA ARG A 180 12.54 21.21 -6.20
C ARG A 180 13.98 21.08 -6.71
N TYR A 181 14.79 20.27 -6.03
CA TYR A 181 16.20 20.06 -6.31
C TYR A 181 16.52 18.62 -6.76
N GLU A 182 15.51 17.77 -6.93
CA GLU A 182 15.64 16.45 -7.54
C GLU A 182 15.74 16.55 -9.09
N ALA A 183 16.76 15.94 -9.68
CA ALA A 183 16.97 15.91 -11.13
C ALA A 183 17.89 14.74 -11.53
N PRO A 184 17.58 13.97 -12.59
CA PRO A 184 18.33 12.77 -12.94
C PRO A 184 19.83 12.99 -13.14
N GLY A 185 20.63 12.08 -12.59
CA GLY A 185 22.10 12.13 -12.60
C GLY A 185 22.71 12.97 -11.47
N LYS A 186 21.94 13.39 -10.46
CA LYS A 186 22.49 14.00 -9.24
C LYS A 186 22.89 12.93 -8.23
N SER A 187 24.19 12.70 -8.07
CA SER A 187 24.72 11.94 -6.93
C SER A 187 24.50 12.69 -5.62
N ARG A 188 24.17 11.94 -4.57
CA ARG A 188 23.93 12.37 -3.20
C ARG A 188 24.62 11.44 -2.21
N LYS A 189 25.09 12.01 -1.11
CA LYS A 189 25.75 11.27 -0.04
C LYS A 189 25.40 11.88 1.31
N ILE A 190 24.89 11.07 2.22
CA ILE A 190 24.66 11.44 3.62
C ILE A 190 25.51 10.51 4.47
N THR A 191 26.13 11.05 5.51
CA THR A 191 26.93 10.31 6.48
C THR A 191 26.42 10.55 7.90
N LEU A 192 26.91 9.77 8.86
CA LEU A 192 26.60 9.97 10.28
C LEU A 192 27.01 11.36 10.80
N ALA A 193 27.99 12.03 10.16
CA ALA A 193 28.43 13.36 10.55
C ALA A 193 27.48 14.48 10.09
N ASP A 194 26.59 14.20 9.14
CA ASP A 194 25.61 15.15 8.60
C ASP A 194 24.29 15.16 9.39
N LEU A 195 24.10 14.18 10.29
CA LEU A 195 22.83 14.00 11.00
C LEU A 195 22.62 15.10 12.06
N PRO A 196 21.51 15.86 12.01
CA PRO A 196 21.21 16.85 13.03
C PRO A 196 20.83 16.18 14.34
N ALA A 197 20.95 16.90 15.45
CA ALA A 197 20.37 16.48 16.71
C ALA A 197 18.84 16.33 16.59
N PRO A 198 18.21 15.38 17.32
CA PRO A 198 16.76 15.28 17.38
C PRO A 198 16.10 16.61 17.75
N TYR A 199 14.99 16.92 17.06
CA TYR A 199 14.22 18.15 17.19
C TYR A 199 14.95 19.46 16.79
N ALA A 200 16.04 19.37 16.01
CA ALA A 200 16.67 20.54 15.39
C ALA A 200 15.71 21.33 14.46
N THR A 201 14.67 20.67 13.95
CA THR A 201 13.42 21.30 13.49
C THR A 201 12.24 20.63 14.18
N ALA A 202 11.07 21.27 14.14
CA ALA A 202 9.83 20.53 14.35
C ALA A 202 9.64 19.45 13.26
N SER A 203 8.91 18.39 13.59
CA SER A 203 8.33 17.46 12.61
C SER A 203 7.07 18.08 12.00
N ALA A 204 6.80 17.80 10.71
CA ALA A 204 5.69 18.40 9.97
C ALA A 204 4.84 17.36 9.23
N GLY A 205 3.53 17.38 9.47
CA GLY A 205 2.57 16.57 8.72
C GLY A 205 2.24 17.20 7.36
N ASN A 206 2.75 16.62 6.28
CA ASN A 206 2.68 17.10 4.89
C ASN A 206 2.40 15.94 3.92
N GLY A 207 1.31 15.21 4.14
CA GLY A 207 0.90 14.11 3.26
C GLY A 207 0.73 14.54 1.79
N PRO A 208 0.99 13.64 0.82
CA PRO A 208 0.86 13.95 -0.59
C PRO A 208 -0.59 14.34 -0.95
N THR A 209 -0.80 15.58 -1.38
CA THR A 209 -2.04 15.94 -2.09
C THR A 209 -1.94 15.38 -3.50
N LEU A 210 -2.53 14.19 -3.69
CA LEU A 210 -2.60 13.54 -5.00
C LEU A 210 -3.51 14.32 -5.96
N VAL A 211 -3.05 14.46 -7.20
CA VAL A 211 -3.81 15.04 -8.33
C VAL A 211 -3.71 14.13 -9.55
N PRO A 212 -4.71 14.15 -10.47
CA PRO A 212 -4.57 13.49 -11.76
C PRO A 212 -3.34 13.99 -12.51
N ARG A 213 -2.58 13.08 -13.12
CA ARG A 213 -1.41 13.39 -13.94
C ARG A 213 -1.78 14.37 -15.07
N PRO A 214 -1.15 15.56 -15.16
CA PRO A 214 -1.31 16.45 -16.31
C PRO A 214 -0.92 15.74 -17.61
N ALA A 215 -1.59 16.07 -18.72
CA ALA A 215 -1.44 15.34 -19.98
C ALA A 215 -0.01 15.37 -20.56
N ASP A 216 0.75 16.41 -20.23
CA ASP A 216 2.14 16.67 -20.57
C ASP A 216 3.14 16.26 -19.47
N ALA A 217 2.67 15.86 -18.28
CA ALA A 217 3.53 15.43 -17.19
C ALA A 217 4.02 13.99 -17.40
N TRP A 218 5.34 13.82 -17.41
CA TRP A 218 6.04 12.54 -17.58
C TRP A 218 7.19 12.44 -16.56
N PRO A 219 7.57 11.23 -16.11
CA PRO A 219 8.78 11.06 -15.31
C PRO A 219 10.01 11.41 -16.15
N LYS A 220 11.02 11.99 -15.50
CA LYS A 220 12.29 12.42 -16.12
C LYS A 220 13.36 11.40 -15.79
N ALA A 221 14.02 10.86 -16.81
CA ALA A 221 15.16 9.95 -16.68
C ALA A 221 16.48 10.65 -17.12
N PRO A 222 17.67 10.04 -16.95
CA PRO A 222 18.92 10.64 -17.38
C PRO A 222 19.01 10.76 -18.91
N ALA A 223 20.00 11.52 -19.40
CA ALA A 223 20.24 11.65 -20.84
C ALA A 223 20.49 10.27 -21.48
N GLY A 224 19.89 10.03 -22.65
CA GLY A 224 19.95 8.74 -23.34
C GLY A 224 18.86 7.74 -22.92
N PHE A 225 18.08 8.00 -21.86
CA PHE A 225 16.94 7.17 -21.48
C PHE A 225 15.61 7.73 -22.01
N LYS A 226 14.66 6.84 -22.32
CA LYS A 226 13.29 7.16 -22.72
C LYS A 226 12.29 6.51 -21.76
N VAL A 227 11.41 7.33 -21.20
CA VAL A 227 10.30 6.88 -20.34
C VAL A 227 9.03 6.73 -21.17
N ASN A 228 8.37 5.58 -21.06
CA ASN A 228 7.15 5.23 -21.76
C ASN A 228 6.09 4.77 -20.75
N LEU A 229 4.81 5.00 -21.02
CA LEU A 229 3.73 4.45 -20.22
C LEU A 229 3.47 3.00 -20.65
N TYR A 230 3.75 2.04 -19.76
CA TYR A 230 3.63 0.60 -20.04
C TYR A 230 2.21 0.11 -19.80
N ALA A 231 1.66 0.38 -18.62
CA ALA A 231 0.30 0.04 -18.21
C ALA A 231 -0.30 1.16 -17.35
N GLU A 232 -1.63 1.27 -17.32
CA GLU A 232 -2.38 2.28 -16.56
C GLU A 232 -3.75 1.73 -16.13
N SER A 233 -4.49 2.47 -15.29
CA SER A 233 -5.78 2.05 -14.72
C SER A 233 -5.69 0.78 -13.85
N LEU A 234 -4.64 0.69 -13.04
CA LEU A 234 -4.33 -0.45 -12.18
C LEU A 234 -4.92 -0.32 -10.77
N GLY A 235 -5.08 -1.44 -10.06
CA GLY A 235 -5.72 -1.54 -8.74
C GLY A 235 -4.78 -1.27 -7.56
N THR A 236 -4.19 -0.07 -7.48
CA THR A 236 -3.11 0.26 -6.54
C THR A 236 -1.89 -0.65 -6.77
N PRO A 237 -1.12 -0.45 -7.87
CA PRO A 237 0.01 -1.30 -8.23
C PRO A 237 1.17 -1.13 -7.24
N ARG A 238 1.60 -2.22 -6.60
CA ARG A 238 2.68 -2.21 -5.60
C ARG A 238 3.93 -2.92 -6.10
N VAL A 239 4.23 -4.13 -5.65
CA VAL A 239 5.45 -4.87 -6.05
C VAL A 239 5.35 -5.37 -7.49
N ILE A 240 6.44 -5.27 -8.23
CA ILE A 240 6.59 -5.84 -9.58
C ILE A 240 7.79 -6.77 -9.64
N ARG A 241 7.66 -7.90 -10.36
CA ARG A 241 8.71 -8.90 -10.53
C ARG A 241 8.68 -9.48 -11.95
N THR A 242 9.83 -9.53 -12.61
CA THR A 242 10.01 -10.35 -13.80
C THR A 242 10.12 -11.84 -13.40
N ALA A 243 9.29 -12.68 -13.99
CA ALA A 243 9.33 -14.13 -13.85
C ALA A 243 10.51 -14.72 -14.66
N PRO A 244 11.02 -15.92 -14.32
CA PRO A 244 12.15 -16.54 -15.03
C PRO A 244 11.94 -16.84 -16.52
N ASN A 245 10.69 -16.79 -17.01
CA ASN A 245 10.35 -16.89 -18.43
C ASN A 245 10.09 -15.53 -19.11
N GLY A 246 10.22 -14.42 -18.38
CA GLY A 246 10.04 -13.05 -18.86
C GLY A 246 8.63 -12.48 -18.80
N ASP A 247 7.66 -13.18 -18.21
CA ASP A 247 6.38 -12.55 -17.85
C ASP A 247 6.58 -11.56 -16.70
N ILE A 248 5.77 -10.49 -16.64
CA ILE A 248 5.85 -9.48 -15.58
C ILE A 248 4.67 -9.67 -14.63
N PHE A 249 4.97 -10.05 -13.39
CA PHE A 249 4.00 -10.22 -12.31
C PHE A 249 3.90 -8.93 -11.50
N LEU A 250 2.67 -8.52 -11.17
CA LEU A 250 2.35 -7.28 -10.47
C LEU A 250 1.34 -7.55 -9.36
N ALA A 251 1.63 -7.07 -8.15
CA ALA A 251 0.67 -7.03 -7.05
C ALA A 251 -0.22 -5.77 -7.14
N GLU A 252 -1.53 -5.96 -7.13
CA GLU A 252 -2.54 -4.89 -7.07
C GLU A 252 -3.23 -4.95 -5.70
N SER A 253 -2.58 -4.42 -4.67
CA SER A 253 -3.00 -4.57 -3.27
C SER A 253 -4.38 -3.96 -3.00
N GLY A 254 -4.75 -2.90 -3.73
CA GLY A 254 -6.06 -2.25 -3.61
C GLY A 254 -7.21 -3.04 -4.24
N SER A 255 -6.90 -4.03 -5.09
CA SER A 255 -7.88 -4.94 -5.71
C SER A 255 -7.78 -6.39 -5.23
N GLY A 256 -6.84 -6.69 -4.31
CA GLY A 256 -6.69 -8.04 -3.76
C GLY A 256 -6.31 -9.10 -4.79
N GLN A 257 -5.44 -8.75 -5.75
CA GLN A 257 -5.11 -9.62 -6.87
C GLN A 257 -3.65 -9.52 -7.36
N ILE A 258 -3.19 -10.56 -8.05
CA ILE A 258 -1.95 -10.56 -8.83
C ILE A 258 -2.31 -10.50 -10.31
N ARG A 259 -1.73 -9.54 -11.03
CA ARG A 259 -1.83 -9.38 -12.49
C ARG A 259 -0.56 -9.88 -13.17
N VAL A 260 -0.68 -10.37 -14.39
CA VAL A 260 0.46 -10.77 -15.23
C VAL A 260 0.36 -10.11 -16.60
N PHE A 261 1.48 -9.54 -17.03
CA PHE A 261 1.68 -9.01 -18.37
C PHE A 261 2.64 -9.93 -19.14
N ARG A 262 2.35 -10.19 -20.41
CA ARG A 262 3.19 -11.00 -21.31
C ARG A 262 3.53 -10.24 -22.59
N GLY A 263 4.81 -10.23 -22.93
CA GLY A 263 5.33 -9.71 -24.19
C GLY A 263 5.14 -8.20 -24.37
N LEU A 264 5.67 -7.68 -25.48
CA LEU A 264 5.52 -6.28 -25.88
C LEU A 264 4.74 -6.15 -27.18
N SER A 265 3.81 -5.20 -27.22
CA SER A 265 3.21 -4.68 -28.45
C SER A 265 4.21 -3.79 -29.21
N ALA A 266 3.89 -3.44 -30.46
CA ALA A 266 4.71 -2.55 -31.26
C ALA A 266 4.83 -1.12 -30.69
N ASP A 267 3.89 -0.69 -29.84
CA ASP A 267 3.95 0.58 -29.09
C ASP A 267 4.58 0.46 -27.68
N GLY A 268 5.10 -0.71 -27.32
CA GLY A 268 5.88 -0.92 -26.09
C GLY A 268 5.06 -1.18 -24.82
N LYS A 269 3.80 -1.59 -24.97
CA LYS A 269 2.85 -1.97 -23.89
C LYS A 269 2.76 -3.50 -23.75
N PRO A 270 2.11 -4.06 -22.71
CA PRO A 270 1.77 -5.48 -22.66
C PRO A 270 1.08 -5.99 -23.93
N ALA A 271 1.59 -7.07 -24.53
CA ALA A 271 0.90 -7.73 -25.65
C ALA A 271 -0.30 -8.57 -25.17
N GLN A 272 -0.23 -9.12 -23.96
CA GLN A 272 -1.34 -9.75 -23.24
C GLN A 272 -1.31 -9.35 -21.77
N THR A 273 -2.50 -9.21 -21.17
CA THR A 273 -2.71 -8.94 -19.75
C THR A 273 -3.75 -9.90 -19.20
N GLU A 274 -3.46 -10.57 -18.09
CA GLU A 274 -4.39 -11.48 -17.40
C GLU A 274 -4.34 -11.23 -15.89
N VAL A 275 -5.38 -11.69 -15.16
CA VAL A 275 -5.35 -11.78 -13.69
C VAL A 275 -4.99 -13.21 -13.31
N PHE A 276 -3.92 -13.37 -12.53
CA PHE A 276 -3.35 -14.66 -12.16
C PHE A 276 -4.02 -15.27 -10.92
N ALA A 277 -4.24 -14.45 -9.90
CA ALA A 277 -4.89 -14.83 -8.64
C ALA A 277 -5.70 -13.65 -8.08
N THR A 278 -6.77 -13.93 -7.34
CA THR A 278 -7.69 -12.95 -6.72
C THR A 278 -8.07 -13.38 -5.30
N HIS A 279 -8.74 -12.48 -4.57
CA HIS A 279 -9.18 -12.68 -3.17
C HIS A 279 -8.02 -12.77 -2.17
N LEU A 280 -6.93 -12.07 -2.46
CA LEU A 280 -5.76 -11.90 -1.60
C LEU A 280 -5.93 -10.67 -0.70
N HIS A 281 -5.40 -10.72 0.53
CA HIS A 281 -5.50 -9.65 1.51
C HIS A 281 -4.35 -8.65 1.39
N GLN A 282 -4.59 -7.62 0.56
CA GLN A 282 -3.59 -6.60 0.21
C GLN A 282 -2.24 -7.20 -0.25
N PRO A 283 -2.24 -8.09 -1.27
CA PRO A 283 -1.03 -8.77 -1.72
C PRO A 283 0.08 -7.77 -2.03
N TYR A 284 1.28 -8.05 -1.56
CA TYR A 284 2.44 -7.19 -1.73
C TYR A 284 3.62 -7.98 -2.32
N GLY A 285 4.38 -8.72 -1.51
CA GLY A 285 5.57 -9.44 -1.97
C GLY A 285 5.25 -10.52 -3.01
N ILE A 286 6.16 -10.74 -3.95
CA ILE A 286 6.07 -11.81 -4.95
C ILE A 286 7.44 -12.49 -5.09
N ALA A 287 7.47 -13.83 -5.03
CA ALA A 287 8.67 -14.62 -5.27
C ALA A 287 8.38 -15.93 -6.03
N PHE A 288 9.33 -16.36 -6.86
CA PHE A 288 9.25 -17.61 -7.63
C PHE A 288 10.11 -18.70 -6.98
N TYR A 289 9.56 -19.91 -6.82
CA TYR A 289 10.22 -21.00 -6.10
C TYR A 289 10.05 -22.37 -6.81
N PRO A 290 11.11 -23.20 -6.92
CA PRO A 290 12.50 -22.87 -6.63
C PRO A 290 13.03 -21.72 -7.49
N ALA A 291 13.84 -20.84 -6.88
CA ALA A 291 14.53 -19.77 -7.59
C ALA A 291 15.49 -20.35 -8.63
N GLY A 292 15.49 -19.76 -9.83
CA GLY A 292 16.16 -20.29 -11.02
C GLY A 292 15.20 -20.37 -12.21
N PRO A 293 15.59 -21.03 -13.31
CA PRO A 293 14.87 -20.96 -14.59
C PRO A 293 13.55 -21.75 -14.65
N ASN A 294 13.24 -22.61 -13.67
CA ASN A 294 12.05 -23.48 -13.70
C ASN A 294 11.33 -23.54 -12.32
N PRO A 295 10.73 -22.44 -11.86
CA PRO A 295 9.92 -22.44 -10.64
C PRO A 295 8.68 -23.33 -10.78
N GLN A 296 8.26 -23.88 -9.66
CA GLN A 296 7.06 -24.71 -9.50
C GLN A 296 5.93 -23.99 -8.74
N TRP A 297 6.23 -22.80 -8.19
CA TRP A 297 5.37 -22.04 -7.29
C TRP A 297 5.59 -20.54 -7.45
N VAL A 298 4.52 -19.76 -7.29
CA VAL A 298 4.57 -18.33 -6.98
C VAL A 298 4.13 -18.15 -5.53
N TYR A 299 5.00 -17.59 -4.69
CA TYR A 299 4.70 -17.18 -3.33
C TYR A 299 4.26 -15.71 -3.33
N VAL A 300 3.26 -15.38 -2.51
CA VAL A 300 2.74 -14.03 -2.32
C VAL A 300 2.72 -13.71 -0.83
N GLY A 301 3.23 -12.53 -0.46
CA GLY A 301 3.09 -11.98 0.88
C GLY A 301 1.85 -11.09 0.96
N ASP A 302 0.81 -11.56 1.62
CA ASP A 302 -0.38 -10.80 2.01
C ASP A 302 -0.13 -10.13 3.38
N THR A 303 -1.02 -9.26 3.88
CA THR A 303 -0.78 -8.50 5.12
C THR A 303 -0.46 -9.37 6.35
N ASP A 304 -1.14 -10.51 6.46
CA ASP A 304 -1.21 -11.37 7.65
C ASP A 304 -0.83 -12.83 7.39
N GLU A 305 -0.49 -13.21 6.16
CA GLU A 305 0.03 -14.53 5.82
C GLU A 305 0.98 -14.52 4.61
N VAL A 306 1.77 -15.59 4.45
CA VAL A 306 2.34 -15.95 3.14
C VAL A 306 1.49 -17.08 2.55
N VAL A 307 1.08 -16.92 1.29
CA VAL A 307 0.46 -17.98 0.48
C VAL A 307 1.38 -18.37 -0.69
N ARG A 308 1.07 -19.50 -1.34
CA ARG A 308 1.60 -19.83 -2.66
C ARG A 308 0.56 -20.40 -3.61
N PHE A 309 0.87 -20.36 -4.90
CA PHE A 309 0.08 -20.96 -5.98
C PHE A 309 0.95 -21.92 -6.81
N PRO A 310 0.45 -23.11 -7.20
CA PRO A 310 1.18 -23.98 -8.11
C PRO A 310 1.36 -23.29 -9.48
N TYR A 311 2.59 -23.26 -9.96
CA TYR A 311 3.02 -22.49 -11.13
C TYR A 311 3.93 -23.32 -12.05
N ARG A 312 3.94 -22.95 -13.32
CA ARG A 312 4.94 -23.32 -14.33
C ARG A 312 5.17 -22.11 -15.23
N ASN A 313 6.38 -21.97 -15.74
CA ASN A 313 6.71 -20.98 -16.79
C ASN A 313 5.63 -20.98 -17.89
N GLY A 314 5.07 -19.82 -18.17
CA GLY A 314 3.99 -19.65 -19.16
C GLY A 314 2.57 -19.62 -18.57
N ASP A 315 2.36 -19.92 -17.29
CA ASP A 315 1.04 -19.81 -16.66
C ASP A 315 0.64 -18.34 -16.43
N LEU A 316 -0.48 -17.93 -17.02
CA LEU A 316 -1.09 -16.62 -16.80
C LEU A 316 -2.21 -16.64 -15.74
N LYS A 317 -2.56 -17.83 -15.24
CA LYS A 317 -3.61 -18.07 -14.23
C LYS A 317 -3.13 -19.15 -13.27
N ALA A 318 -3.39 -18.97 -11.98
CA ALA A 318 -3.03 -19.94 -10.96
C ALA A 318 -3.64 -21.31 -11.26
N ARG A 319 -2.86 -22.39 -11.12
CA ARG A 319 -3.32 -23.76 -11.42
C ARG A 319 -4.24 -24.36 -10.36
N GLY A 320 -4.41 -23.67 -9.23
CA GLY A 320 -5.19 -24.11 -8.08
C GLY A 320 -5.54 -22.93 -7.18
N LYS A 321 -6.09 -23.24 -6.00
CA LYS A 321 -6.30 -22.26 -4.94
C LYS A 321 -4.96 -21.83 -4.32
N ALA A 322 -5.00 -20.77 -3.52
CA ALA A 322 -3.91 -20.45 -2.60
C ALA A 322 -3.68 -21.62 -1.63
N GLU A 323 -2.42 -21.97 -1.41
CA GLU A 323 -1.95 -22.79 -0.30
C GLU A 323 -1.35 -21.85 0.76
N HIS A 324 -1.90 -21.85 1.97
CA HIS A 324 -1.31 -21.18 3.14
C HIS A 324 0.08 -21.76 3.43
N ILE A 325 1.01 -20.89 3.83
CA ILE A 325 2.38 -21.27 4.20
C ILE A 325 2.69 -20.89 5.65
N VAL A 326 2.42 -19.64 6.05
CA VAL A 326 2.66 -19.21 7.44
C VAL A 326 1.89 -17.95 7.81
N ASP A 327 1.38 -17.91 9.05
CA ASP A 327 0.77 -16.72 9.65
C ASP A 327 1.82 -15.68 10.03
N LEU A 328 1.50 -14.40 9.84
CA LEU A 328 2.34 -13.24 10.12
C LEU A 328 1.66 -12.26 11.09
N PRO A 329 2.41 -11.33 11.72
CA PRO A 329 1.82 -10.30 12.57
C PRO A 329 0.82 -9.41 11.80
N HIS A 330 -0.42 -9.41 12.28
CA HIS A 330 -1.55 -8.62 11.75
C HIS A 330 -1.84 -7.38 12.61
N GLY A 331 -2.92 -6.68 12.28
CA GLY A 331 -3.31 -5.43 12.95
C GLY A 331 -2.68 -4.19 12.32
N ASP A 332 -2.69 -3.08 13.06
CA ASP A 332 -2.28 -1.76 12.58
C ASP A 332 -0.78 -1.66 12.23
N GLY A 333 -0.40 -0.48 11.71
CA GLY A 333 0.98 -0.14 11.35
C GLY A 333 1.38 -0.59 9.95
N HIS A 334 2.60 -1.11 9.82
CA HIS A 334 3.15 -1.56 8.55
C HIS A 334 2.54 -2.91 8.16
N TRP A 335 1.76 -2.92 7.06
CA TRP A 335 1.04 -4.09 6.54
C TRP A 335 1.80 -4.84 5.45
N THR A 336 2.72 -4.18 4.73
CA THR A 336 3.47 -4.77 3.61
C THR A 336 4.33 -5.96 4.05
N ARG A 337 4.28 -7.06 3.30
CA ARG A 337 5.15 -8.25 3.47
C ARG A 337 5.86 -8.55 2.15
N ASP A 338 7.15 -8.26 2.05
CA ASP A 338 7.94 -8.68 0.89
C ASP A 338 8.60 -10.04 1.14
N VAL A 339 8.81 -10.82 0.07
CA VAL A 339 9.27 -12.21 0.14
C VAL A 339 10.39 -12.49 -0.85
N ALA A 340 11.40 -13.25 -0.42
CA ALA A 340 12.54 -13.67 -1.25
C ALA A 340 13.08 -15.04 -0.81
N PHE A 341 13.76 -15.76 -1.71
CA PHE A 341 14.38 -17.06 -1.39
C PHE A 341 15.90 -16.98 -1.45
N SER A 342 16.60 -17.62 -0.51
CA SER A 342 18.05 -17.81 -0.59
C SER A 342 18.45 -18.54 -1.88
N ARG A 343 19.64 -18.25 -2.44
CA ARG A 343 20.10 -18.84 -3.71
C ARG A 343 20.21 -20.37 -3.69
N ASP A 344 20.34 -20.97 -2.51
CA ASP A 344 20.36 -22.42 -2.30
C ASP A 344 18.96 -23.03 -2.08
N ASN A 345 17.89 -22.21 -2.20
CA ASN A 345 16.49 -22.56 -2.02
C ASN A 345 16.11 -23.11 -0.62
N LYS A 346 16.95 -22.95 0.41
CA LYS A 346 16.67 -23.47 1.77
C LYS A 346 15.95 -22.50 2.69
N THR A 347 15.98 -21.19 2.42
CA THR A 347 15.34 -20.18 3.27
C THR A 347 14.36 -19.32 2.47
N LEU A 348 13.13 -19.23 2.95
CA LEU A 348 12.19 -18.15 2.64
C LEU A 348 12.46 -17.00 3.62
N PHE A 349 12.78 -15.82 3.11
CA PHE A 349 12.81 -14.57 3.87
C PHE A 349 11.47 -13.85 3.73
N VAL A 350 10.96 -13.30 4.82
CA VAL A 350 9.73 -12.49 4.86
C VAL A 350 10.03 -11.21 5.64
N ALA A 351 9.75 -10.06 5.04
CA ALA A 351 10.03 -8.76 5.63
C ALA A 351 8.79 -8.23 6.38
N VAL A 352 8.91 -7.86 7.67
CA VAL A 352 7.78 -7.52 8.54
C VAL A 352 8.04 -6.22 9.33
N GLY A 353 7.34 -5.15 8.97
CA GLY A 353 7.45 -3.85 9.66
C GLY A 353 6.66 -3.76 10.98
N SER A 354 7.03 -2.78 11.80
CA SER A 354 6.43 -2.46 13.10
C SER A 354 4.92 -2.18 13.04
N ALA A 355 4.22 -2.44 14.15
CA ALA A 355 2.82 -2.05 14.37
C ALA A 355 2.70 -0.55 14.67
N SER A 356 3.76 0.05 15.21
CA SER A 356 3.82 1.44 15.68
C SER A 356 4.86 2.27 14.93
N ASN A 357 5.00 3.54 15.33
CA ASN A 357 6.14 4.35 14.91
C ASN A 357 7.43 3.94 15.66
N VAL A 358 7.36 3.81 16.99
CA VAL A 358 8.52 3.67 17.92
C VAL A 358 8.15 3.03 19.27
N ASP A 359 7.13 2.19 19.35
CA ASP A 359 6.74 1.56 20.63
C ASP A 359 7.78 0.53 21.10
N ASP A 360 7.83 0.28 22.41
CA ASP A 360 8.85 -0.54 23.06
C ASP A 360 8.46 -2.03 23.06
N PRO A 361 9.12 -2.92 22.29
CA PRO A 361 8.71 -4.32 22.15
C PRO A 361 8.86 -5.14 23.43
N ASP A 362 9.63 -4.66 24.42
CA ASP A 362 9.67 -5.23 25.78
C ASP A 362 8.30 -5.23 26.48
N VAL A 363 7.43 -4.24 26.15
CA VAL A 363 6.14 -4.01 26.81
C VAL A 363 4.95 -3.89 25.86
N THR A 364 5.17 -3.93 24.54
CA THR A 364 4.13 -3.87 23.51
C THR A 364 4.04 -5.21 22.75
N PRO A 365 3.17 -6.15 23.14
CA PRO A 365 3.10 -7.49 22.53
C PRO A 365 2.76 -7.51 21.03
N ALA A 366 2.15 -6.43 20.51
CA ALA A 366 1.84 -6.27 19.09
C ALA A 366 3.10 -6.17 18.20
N GLU A 367 4.26 -5.85 18.77
CA GLU A 367 5.55 -5.77 18.06
C GLU A 367 6.32 -7.10 18.01
N LYS A 368 5.72 -8.21 18.48
CA LYS A 368 6.38 -9.53 18.37
C LYS A 368 6.47 -9.99 16.91
N ASP A 369 7.66 -10.39 16.50
CA ASP A 369 8.00 -10.80 15.12
C ASP A 369 7.83 -9.65 14.10
N ARG A 370 7.93 -8.39 14.56
CA ARG A 370 7.86 -7.17 13.76
C ARG A 370 9.11 -6.30 13.93
N ALA A 371 9.29 -5.35 13.01
CA ALA A 371 10.55 -4.64 12.79
C ALA A 371 11.72 -5.62 12.50
N ASP A 372 11.36 -6.72 11.82
CA ASP A 372 12.15 -7.92 11.63
C ASP A 372 12.19 -8.29 10.14
N ILE A 373 13.29 -8.92 9.73
CA ILE A 373 13.29 -9.84 8.61
C ILE A 373 13.23 -11.24 9.21
N LEU A 374 12.12 -11.93 8.99
CA LEU A 374 11.92 -13.31 9.40
C LEU A 374 12.47 -14.28 8.36
N ALA A 375 12.87 -15.47 8.80
CA ALA A 375 13.32 -16.56 7.95
C ALA A 375 12.63 -17.87 8.32
N PHE A 376 12.29 -18.64 7.29
CA PHE A 376 11.57 -19.90 7.37
C PHE A 376 12.22 -20.92 6.43
N ASN A 377 11.86 -22.19 6.57
CA ASN A 377 11.97 -23.15 5.48
C ASN A 377 10.91 -22.80 4.39
N PRO A 378 11.05 -23.26 3.12
CA PRO A 378 10.09 -22.95 2.06
C PRO A 378 8.64 -23.44 2.30
N ASP A 379 8.44 -24.36 3.24
CA ASP A 379 7.13 -24.87 3.66
C ASP A 379 6.53 -24.10 4.86
N GLY A 380 7.13 -22.97 5.27
CA GLY A 380 6.69 -22.16 6.41
C GLY A 380 7.15 -22.68 7.78
N SER A 381 7.78 -23.87 7.84
CA SER A 381 8.34 -24.39 9.09
C SER A 381 9.62 -23.64 9.51
N ASN A 382 10.10 -23.88 10.74
CA ASN A 382 11.38 -23.35 11.23
C ASN A 382 11.49 -21.80 11.20
N LYS A 383 10.44 -21.12 11.68
CA LYS A 383 10.44 -19.65 11.90
C LYS A 383 11.60 -19.25 12.82
N ARG A 384 12.41 -18.31 12.37
CA ARG A 384 13.44 -17.60 13.14
C ARG A 384 13.51 -16.14 12.71
N VAL A 385 13.98 -15.27 13.60
CA VAL A 385 14.35 -13.90 13.24
C VAL A 385 15.72 -13.93 12.57
N TYR A 386 15.85 -13.41 11.36
CA TYR A 386 17.11 -13.36 10.61
C TYR A 386 17.89 -12.07 10.91
N ALA A 387 17.20 -10.92 10.92
CA ALA A 387 17.74 -9.63 11.32
C ALA A 387 16.61 -8.77 11.91
N TRP A 388 16.94 -7.83 12.79
CA TRP A 388 15.97 -7.21 13.70
C TRP A 388 16.30 -5.75 14.04
N GLY A 389 15.32 -5.05 14.62
CA GLY A 389 15.42 -3.60 14.85
C GLY A 389 15.46 -2.82 13.53
N ILE A 390 14.81 -3.35 12.50
CA ILE A 390 14.64 -2.77 11.17
C ILE A 390 13.19 -2.30 11.07
N ARG A 391 12.89 -1.03 11.37
CA ARG A 391 11.52 -0.52 11.59
C ARG A 391 10.48 -1.04 10.58
N ASN A 392 10.76 -0.86 9.30
CA ASN A 392 9.89 -1.30 8.21
C ASN A 392 10.76 -1.68 6.99
N PRO A 393 11.18 -2.95 6.86
CA PRO A 393 11.90 -3.45 5.71
C PRO A 393 10.91 -3.65 4.55
N SER A 394 10.45 -2.55 3.95
CA SER A 394 9.37 -2.58 2.95
C SER A 394 9.74 -3.29 1.66
N GLY A 395 11.02 -3.58 1.42
CA GLY A 395 11.45 -4.39 0.29
C GLY A 395 12.72 -5.17 0.59
N ILE A 396 12.83 -6.36 -0.01
CA ILE A 396 13.99 -7.21 0.08
C ILE A 396 14.40 -7.76 -1.29
N ALA A 397 15.71 -7.84 -1.53
CA ALA A 397 16.29 -8.43 -2.72
C ALA A 397 17.49 -9.30 -2.35
N ILE A 398 17.76 -10.33 -3.14
CA ILE A 398 18.96 -11.15 -3.01
C ILE A 398 19.98 -10.65 -4.04
N ASP A 399 21.19 -10.35 -3.60
CA ASP A 399 22.31 -10.07 -4.47
C ASP A 399 22.58 -11.30 -5.37
N PRO A 400 22.44 -11.18 -6.69
CA PRO A 400 22.52 -12.32 -7.60
C PRO A 400 23.97 -12.78 -7.84
N LYS A 401 24.96 -11.97 -7.49
CA LYS A 401 26.39 -12.28 -7.61
C LYS A 401 26.85 -13.14 -6.42
N ASN A 402 26.60 -12.68 -5.19
CA ASN A 402 27.11 -13.31 -3.96
C ASN A 402 26.05 -14.01 -3.08
N GLY A 403 24.76 -13.72 -3.27
CA GLY A 403 23.65 -14.33 -2.50
C GLY A 403 23.30 -13.66 -1.18
N GLN A 404 23.89 -12.50 -0.86
CA GLN A 404 23.56 -11.73 0.33
C GLN A 404 22.17 -11.10 0.20
N LEU A 405 21.41 -11.06 1.30
CA LEU A 405 20.13 -10.36 1.37
C LEU A 405 20.37 -8.84 1.51
N TRP A 406 19.56 -8.03 0.83
CA TRP A 406 19.54 -6.56 0.90
C TRP A 406 18.11 -6.08 1.17
N THR A 407 17.96 -4.87 1.73
CA THR A 407 16.65 -4.30 2.06
C THR A 407 16.59 -2.77 1.93
N THR A 408 15.39 -2.24 1.64
CA THR A 408 15.01 -0.82 1.83
C THR A 408 14.23 -0.66 3.14
N VAL A 409 14.47 0.43 3.88
CA VAL A 409 13.85 0.64 5.19
C VAL A 409 13.22 2.02 5.32
N ASN A 410 11.99 2.08 5.86
CA ASN A 410 11.34 3.34 6.25
C ASN A 410 11.53 3.57 7.75
N GLU A 411 12.32 4.58 8.10
CA GLU A 411 12.68 4.92 9.47
C GLU A 411 11.63 5.81 10.17
N ARG A 412 11.88 6.07 11.46
CA ARG A 412 10.90 6.62 12.40
C ARG A 412 10.60 8.10 12.20
N ASP A 413 9.31 8.39 12.16
CA ASP A 413 8.75 9.72 12.07
C ASP A 413 8.95 10.51 13.38
N GLY A 414 8.90 11.83 13.29
CA GLY A 414 8.69 12.71 14.45
C GLY A 414 9.93 13.36 15.08
N LEU A 415 11.16 13.11 14.58
CA LEU A 415 12.38 13.75 15.13
C LEU A 415 12.83 15.02 14.39
N GLY A 416 12.17 15.39 13.29
CA GLY A 416 12.41 16.62 12.52
C GLY A 416 12.41 16.37 11.01
N ASP A 417 12.51 17.43 10.20
CA ASP A 417 12.52 17.32 8.73
C ASP A 417 13.69 16.47 8.22
N ASN A 418 14.82 16.51 8.92
CA ASN A 418 16.07 15.87 8.52
C ASN A 418 16.53 14.76 9.51
N LEU A 419 15.59 14.13 10.25
CA LEU A 419 15.88 12.98 11.10
C LEU A 419 14.62 12.11 11.31
N VAL A 420 14.66 10.78 11.23
CA VAL A 420 15.80 9.87 10.95
C VAL A 420 15.88 9.56 9.43
N PRO A 421 17.09 9.37 8.85
CA PRO A 421 17.24 8.90 7.47
C PRO A 421 16.59 7.54 7.20
N ASP A 422 15.95 7.41 6.04
CA ASP A 422 15.71 6.09 5.43
C ASP A 422 17.02 5.49 4.92
N TYR A 423 17.04 4.20 4.61
CA TYR A 423 18.28 3.54 4.15
C TYR A 423 18.07 2.34 3.24
N ILE A 424 19.12 2.06 2.46
CA ILE A 424 19.34 0.78 1.76
C ILE A 424 20.56 0.12 2.38
N THR A 425 20.48 -1.18 2.67
CA THR A 425 21.60 -1.90 3.29
C THR A 425 21.61 -3.37 2.92
N SER A 426 22.81 -3.95 2.95
CA SER A 426 22.99 -5.38 3.08
C SER A 426 22.57 -5.83 4.48
N VAL A 427 21.90 -6.99 4.54
CA VAL A 427 21.39 -7.61 5.75
C VAL A 427 22.40 -8.64 6.27
N ARG A 428 22.54 -8.76 7.58
CA ARG A 428 23.43 -9.71 8.26
C ARG A 428 22.63 -10.57 9.23
N GLU A 429 22.87 -11.89 9.22
CA GLU A 429 22.21 -12.81 10.15
C GLU A 429 22.55 -12.46 11.61
N GLY A 430 21.53 -12.39 12.47
CA GLY A 430 21.61 -11.90 13.84
C GLY A 430 21.80 -10.37 13.98
N GLY A 431 21.83 -9.63 12.87
CA GLY A 431 22.13 -8.20 12.84
C GLY A 431 21.03 -7.32 13.46
N PHE A 432 21.45 -6.35 14.26
CA PHE A 432 20.58 -5.33 14.88
C PHE A 432 20.77 -3.98 14.19
N TYR A 433 19.69 -3.35 13.73
CA TYR A 433 19.73 -2.08 12.99
C TYR A 433 19.20 -0.87 13.79
N GLY A 434 18.81 -1.07 15.05
CA GLY A 434 18.63 -0.01 16.06
C GLY A 434 17.20 0.16 16.59
N TRP A 435 16.17 -0.01 15.76
CA TRP A 435 14.79 0.30 16.15
C TRP A 435 14.31 -0.57 17.34
N PRO A 436 13.55 -0.02 18.31
CA PRO A 436 13.14 1.39 18.43
C PRO A 436 14.11 2.26 19.25
N TRP A 437 14.97 1.65 20.07
CA TRP A 437 15.72 2.36 21.11
C TRP A 437 16.94 3.14 20.59
N TRP A 438 17.48 2.76 19.44
CA TRP A 438 18.66 3.35 18.81
C TRP A 438 18.42 3.62 17.32
N TYR A 439 19.24 4.47 16.71
CA TYR A 439 19.38 4.57 15.26
C TYR A 439 20.85 4.56 14.85
N MET A 440 21.09 4.47 13.54
CA MET A 440 22.41 4.40 12.89
C MET A 440 23.45 5.33 13.54
N GLY A 441 24.69 4.85 13.68
CA GLY A 441 25.75 5.60 14.39
C GLY A 441 25.69 5.54 15.92
N SER A 442 24.96 4.58 16.49
CA SER A 442 24.84 4.38 17.95
C SER A 442 24.25 5.59 18.69
N HIS A 443 23.32 6.30 18.03
CA HIS A 443 22.54 7.37 18.64
C HIS A 443 21.30 6.80 19.33
N GLN A 444 21.03 7.18 20.59
CA GLN A 444 19.82 6.74 21.30
C GLN A 444 18.61 7.56 20.82
N ASP A 445 17.45 6.92 20.64
CA ASP A 445 16.21 7.64 20.40
C ASP A 445 15.81 8.41 21.67
N PRO A 446 15.54 9.73 21.62
CA PRO A 446 15.21 10.53 22.80
C PRO A 446 13.89 10.12 23.48
N ARG A 447 13.08 9.25 22.84
CA ARG A 447 11.86 8.66 23.43
C ARG A 447 12.16 7.41 24.27
N HIS A 448 13.39 6.87 24.19
CA HIS A 448 13.84 5.61 24.81
C HIS A 448 15.10 5.78 25.67
N VAL A 449 15.27 6.96 26.28
CA VAL A 449 16.46 7.30 27.10
C VAL A 449 16.71 6.25 28.19
N GLY A 450 17.93 5.70 28.19
CA GLY A 450 18.35 4.69 29.17
C GLY A 450 17.89 3.25 28.88
N LYS A 451 17.04 3.00 27.88
CA LYS A 451 16.71 1.63 27.44
C LYS A 451 17.86 1.02 26.62
N HIS A 452 18.10 -0.27 26.85
CA HIS A 452 19.07 -1.12 26.13
C HIS A 452 20.47 -0.51 25.88
N PRO A 453 21.19 -0.03 26.91
CA PRO A 453 22.57 0.44 26.76
C PRO A 453 23.51 -0.65 26.21
N GLU A 454 23.23 -1.93 26.45
CA GLU A 454 23.97 -3.09 25.95
C GLU A 454 23.78 -3.39 24.46
N LEU A 455 22.91 -2.63 23.76
CA LEU A 455 22.73 -2.70 22.31
C LEU A 455 23.43 -1.57 21.55
N LYS A 456 23.86 -0.50 22.24
CA LYS A 456 24.47 0.70 21.63
C LYS A 456 25.53 0.36 20.58
N ASP A 457 26.53 -0.42 20.97
CA ASP A 457 27.69 -0.74 20.14
C ASP A 457 27.45 -1.95 19.21
N LYS A 458 26.20 -2.44 19.13
CA LYS A 458 25.75 -3.50 18.22
C LYS A 458 24.97 -2.97 17.02
N VAL A 459 24.60 -1.69 17.01
CA VAL A 459 23.83 -1.05 15.93
C VAL A 459 24.64 -1.08 14.64
N ILE A 460 24.18 -1.84 13.66
CA ILE A 460 24.75 -1.85 12.31
C ILE A 460 24.39 -0.52 11.64
N THR A 461 25.41 0.24 11.23
CA THR A 461 25.21 1.40 10.36
C THR A 461 24.90 0.90 8.94
N PRO A 462 23.83 1.39 8.28
CA PRO A 462 23.46 1.01 6.92
C PRO A 462 24.56 1.28 5.88
N ASP A 463 24.58 0.48 4.80
CA ASP A 463 25.53 0.68 3.71
C ASP A 463 25.25 1.96 2.87
N VAL A 464 23.99 2.41 2.78
CA VAL A 464 23.59 3.67 2.11
C VAL A 464 22.53 4.42 2.94
N ILE A 465 22.83 5.67 3.27
CA ILE A 465 21.94 6.56 4.03
C ILE A 465 21.21 7.49 3.04
N LEU A 466 19.88 7.43 3.01
CA LEU A 466 19.02 8.18 2.10
C LEU A 466 18.50 9.48 2.73
N GLN A 467 17.67 10.23 2.03
CA GLN A 467 17.00 11.39 2.65
C GLN A 467 16.06 10.90 3.78
N PRO A 468 15.98 11.62 4.90
CA PRO A 468 14.93 11.43 5.89
C PRO A 468 13.54 11.60 5.27
N HIS A 469 12.69 10.59 5.53
CA HIS A 469 11.29 10.48 5.09
C HIS A 469 11.07 10.19 3.59
N ASN A 470 12.07 9.72 2.85
CA ASN A 470 11.93 9.36 1.42
C ASN A 470 10.90 8.25 1.13
N ALA A 471 10.63 7.39 2.10
CA ALA A 471 9.82 6.18 2.03
C ALA A 471 10.32 5.17 0.97
N ALA A 472 11.58 4.72 1.09
CA ALA A 472 12.18 3.67 0.27
C ALA A 472 11.43 2.32 0.38
N LEU A 473 10.70 1.90 -0.66
CA LEU A 473 9.80 0.75 -0.58
C LEU A 473 10.34 -0.55 -1.19
N GLN A 474 11.17 -0.48 -2.21
CA GLN A 474 11.59 -1.66 -2.99
C GLN A 474 12.94 -1.43 -3.66
N ILE A 475 13.68 -2.52 -3.90
CA ILE A 475 14.94 -2.55 -4.64
C ILE A 475 14.98 -3.68 -5.68
N ALA A 476 15.75 -3.48 -6.74
CA ALA A 476 16.20 -4.53 -7.65
C ALA A 476 17.66 -4.31 -8.06
N PHE A 477 18.40 -5.39 -8.27
CA PHE A 477 19.72 -5.36 -8.90
C PHE A 477 19.58 -5.26 -10.42
N TYR A 478 20.54 -4.61 -11.08
CA TYR A 478 20.61 -4.52 -12.53
C TYR A 478 21.64 -5.50 -13.10
N GLU A 479 21.15 -6.53 -13.81
CA GLU A 479 21.95 -7.63 -14.38
C GLU A 479 21.90 -7.69 -15.92
N ALA A 480 21.35 -6.66 -16.57
CA ALA A 480 21.16 -6.65 -18.02
C ALA A 480 22.19 -5.76 -18.73
N SER A 481 22.46 -6.04 -19.99
CA SER A 481 23.42 -5.28 -20.82
C SER A 481 22.78 -4.20 -21.70
N ARG A 482 21.60 -3.69 -21.31
CA ARG A 482 20.81 -2.73 -22.10
C ARG A 482 21.15 -1.28 -21.79
N PHE A 483 21.44 -0.97 -20.52
CA PHE A 483 21.93 0.32 -20.08
C PHE A 483 23.46 0.42 -20.29
N PRO A 484 24.08 1.61 -20.16
CA PRO A 484 25.54 1.75 -20.21
C PRO A 484 26.25 0.84 -19.20
N GLU A 485 27.47 0.41 -19.54
CA GLU A 485 28.29 -0.54 -18.76
C GLU A 485 28.38 -0.17 -17.27
N GLU A 486 28.51 1.12 -16.95
CA GLU A 486 28.57 1.67 -15.59
C GLU A 486 27.41 1.25 -14.65
N TYR A 487 26.25 0.84 -15.19
CA TYR A 487 25.09 0.38 -14.40
C TYR A 487 25.15 -1.11 -14.02
N ASP A 488 26.12 -1.90 -14.53
CA ASP A 488 26.20 -3.34 -14.29
C ASP A 488 26.45 -3.69 -12.80
N GLY A 489 25.50 -4.45 -12.22
CA GLY A 489 25.51 -4.91 -10.85
C GLY A 489 24.98 -3.93 -9.80
N ASP A 490 24.69 -2.68 -10.18
CA ASP A 490 24.12 -1.63 -9.32
C ASP A 490 22.70 -1.99 -8.84
N LEU A 491 22.20 -1.27 -7.83
CA LEU A 491 20.79 -1.36 -7.40
C LEU A 491 19.98 -0.16 -7.91
N PHE A 492 18.70 -0.37 -8.13
CA PHE A 492 17.69 0.69 -8.22
C PHE A 492 16.74 0.59 -7.03
N GLY A 493 16.35 1.73 -6.45
CA GLY A 493 15.43 1.84 -5.31
C GLY A 493 14.25 2.76 -5.60
N ALA A 494 13.05 2.43 -5.10
CA ALA A 494 11.83 3.22 -5.31
C ALA A 494 11.43 4.00 -4.05
N GLU A 495 11.37 5.33 -4.16
CA GLU A 495 11.19 6.26 -3.05
C GLU A 495 9.77 6.85 -3.09
N HIS A 496 8.86 6.33 -2.26
CA HIS A 496 7.41 6.58 -2.34
C HIS A 496 7.00 8.01 -1.94
N GLY A 497 7.91 8.75 -1.33
CA GLY A 497 7.81 10.19 -1.10
C GLY A 497 7.15 10.58 0.22
N SER A 498 7.73 11.62 0.83
CA SER A 498 7.57 11.96 2.25
C SER A 498 6.21 12.47 2.69
N TRP A 499 5.77 12.02 3.87
CA TRP A 499 4.66 12.63 4.58
C TRP A 499 5.09 13.44 5.83
N ASN A 500 6.24 13.15 6.45
CA ASN A 500 6.67 13.75 7.73
C ASN A 500 7.67 14.92 7.60
N LYS A 501 7.66 15.63 6.46
CA LYS A 501 8.67 16.66 6.09
C LYS A 501 8.02 17.94 5.55
N ALA A 502 8.41 19.12 6.05
CA ALA A 502 7.75 20.39 5.77
C ALA A 502 7.83 20.82 4.29
N THR A 503 8.97 20.57 3.63
CA THR A 503 9.07 20.58 2.15
C THR A 503 9.36 19.15 1.71
N ARG A 504 8.55 18.60 0.81
CA ARG A 504 8.53 17.14 0.53
C ARG A 504 9.74 16.64 -0.26
N VAL A 505 10.12 15.39 -0.06
CA VAL A 505 11.29 14.74 -0.69
C VAL A 505 10.95 13.32 -1.14
N GLY A 506 11.73 12.76 -2.07
CA GLY A 506 11.48 11.46 -2.67
C GLY A 506 10.45 11.59 -3.80
N TYR A 507 9.53 10.64 -3.95
CA TYR A 507 8.70 10.53 -5.16
C TYR A 507 9.57 10.31 -6.41
N GLU A 508 10.54 9.43 -6.30
CA GLU A 508 11.53 9.16 -7.34
C GLU A 508 11.94 7.68 -7.40
N VAL A 509 12.69 7.30 -8.44
CA VAL A 509 13.56 6.12 -8.39
C VAL A 509 14.99 6.62 -8.28
N ILE A 510 15.75 6.03 -7.37
CA ILE A 510 17.18 6.25 -7.21
C ILE A 510 17.97 5.06 -7.78
N ARG A 511 19.23 5.32 -8.13
CA ARG A 511 20.27 4.31 -8.38
C ARG A 511 21.22 4.29 -7.18
N VAL A 512 21.73 3.12 -6.79
CA VAL A 512 22.82 2.97 -5.82
C VAL A 512 24.07 2.45 -6.54
N PRO A 513 25.06 3.30 -6.81
CA PRO A 513 26.34 2.89 -7.39
C PRO A 513 27.14 1.94 -6.48
N ARG A 514 27.63 0.86 -7.09
CA ARG A 514 28.60 -0.08 -6.51
C ARG A 514 29.97 0.00 -7.18
N HIS A 515 30.06 0.67 -8.33
CA HIS A 515 31.28 0.83 -9.14
C HIS A 515 31.94 -0.52 -9.44
N HIS A 516 31.12 -1.52 -9.83
CA HIS A 516 31.49 -2.93 -10.06
C HIS A 516 32.08 -3.69 -8.85
N THR A 517 32.09 -3.09 -7.66
CA THR A 517 32.49 -3.75 -6.41
C THR A 517 31.33 -4.52 -5.77
N ASP A 518 31.63 -5.39 -4.80
CA ASP A 518 30.58 -6.11 -4.07
C ASP A 518 29.83 -5.24 -3.05
N LYS A 519 30.19 -3.95 -2.89
CA LYS A 519 29.61 -3.04 -1.89
C LYS A 519 28.99 -1.81 -2.55
N ALA A 520 28.02 -1.20 -1.89
CA ALA A 520 27.61 0.16 -2.24
C ALA A 520 28.70 1.16 -1.82
N SER A 521 28.82 2.28 -2.52
CA SER A 521 29.76 3.34 -2.16
C SER A 521 29.29 4.20 -0.98
N GLY A 522 28.03 4.04 -0.54
CA GLY A 522 27.33 4.94 0.38
C GLY A 522 26.78 6.21 -0.28
N GLU A 523 26.77 6.28 -1.62
CA GLU A 523 26.08 7.32 -2.39
C GLU A 523 24.87 6.71 -3.14
N TYR A 524 23.99 7.58 -3.62
CA TYR A 524 22.89 7.24 -4.52
C TYR A 524 22.66 8.38 -5.51
N GLU A 525 22.13 8.07 -6.69
CA GLU A 525 21.85 9.05 -7.74
C GLU A 525 20.34 9.14 -8.02
N ASP A 526 19.80 10.35 -8.12
CA ASP A 526 18.48 10.60 -8.70
C ASP A 526 18.41 9.93 -10.09
N PHE A 527 17.48 8.99 -10.33
CA PHE A 527 17.36 8.32 -11.62
C PHE A 527 16.05 8.69 -12.34
N LEU A 528 14.89 8.51 -11.70
CA LEU A 528 13.58 8.80 -12.29
C LEU A 528 12.81 9.80 -11.41
N THR A 529 12.76 11.08 -11.79
CA THR A 529 12.18 12.15 -10.94
C THR A 529 11.03 12.90 -11.63
N GLY A 530 10.46 13.90 -10.95
CA GLY A 530 9.48 14.83 -11.53
C GLY A 530 8.01 14.50 -11.27
N PHE A 531 7.74 13.54 -10.38
CA PHE A 531 6.40 13.12 -9.95
C PHE A 531 5.65 14.15 -9.06
N VAL A 532 6.32 15.26 -8.73
CA VAL A 532 5.78 16.39 -7.96
C VAL A 532 5.74 17.65 -8.85
N LEU A 533 4.62 18.39 -8.81
CA LEU A 533 4.43 19.65 -9.51
C LEU A 533 5.09 20.83 -8.76
N PRO A 534 5.42 21.97 -9.41
CA PRO A 534 6.12 23.10 -8.77
C PRO A 534 5.44 23.70 -7.52
N ASN A 535 4.13 23.48 -7.37
CA ASN A 535 3.32 23.89 -6.22
C ASN A 535 3.29 22.86 -5.07
N GLY A 536 4.03 21.75 -5.19
CA GLY A 536 4.09 20.67 -4.20
C GLY A 536 2.92 19.68 -4.22
N GLN A 537 2.03 19.74 -5.22
CA GLN A 537 1.06 18.65 -5.48
C GLN A 537 1.75 17.46 -6.14
N VAL A 538 1.27 16.26 -5.85
CA VAL A 538 1.90 15.00 -6.27
C VAL A 538 1.02 14.33 -7.32
N TRP A 539 1.57 13.90 -8.44
CA TRP A 539 0.80 13.21 -9.48
C TRP A 539 1.15 11.73 -9.63
N GLY A 540 2.26 11.28 -9.07
CA GLY A 540 2.65 9.87 -9.00
C GLY A 540 3.55 9.57 -7.79
N ARG A 541 3.70 8.29 -7.46
CA ARG A 541 4.46 7.80 -6.30
C ARG A 541 5.10 6.45 -6.64
N PRO A 542 6.41 6.39 -6.97
CA PRO A 542 7.09 5.14 -7.28
C PRO A 542 7.03 4.13 -6.13
N VAL A 543 6.76 2.86 -6.42
CA VAL A 543 6.65 1.79 -5.40
C VAL A 543 7.66 0.67 -5.59
N SER A 544 7.88 0.21 -6.81
CA SER A 544 8.68 -0.98 -7.10
C SER A 544 9.36 -0.88 -8.45
N VAL A 545 10.51 -1.55 -8.57
CA VAL A 545 11.34 -1.61 -9.76
C VAL A 545 11.66 -3.07 -10.11
N THR A 546 11.71 -3.39 -11.39
CA THR A 546 12.23 -4.69 -11.85
C THR A 546 12.83 -4.56 -13.26
N VAL A 547 13.77 -5.44 -13.61
CA VAL A 547 14.42 -5.49 -14.92
C VAL A 547 13.58 -6.37 -15.85
N ALA A 548 13.09 -5.80 -16.95
CA ALA A 548 12.36 -6.54 -17.98
C ALA A 548 13.30 -7.40 -18.87
N PRO A 549 12.79 -8.38 -19.62
CA PRO A 549 13.62 -9.29 -20.42
C PRO A 549 14.44 -8.65 -21.54
N ASP A 550 14.12 -7.41 -21.91
CA ASP A 550 14.86 -6.58 -22.87
C ASP A 550 15.92 -5.68 -22.21
N GLY A 551 16.09 -5.80 -20.88
CA GLY A 551 16.98 -5.00 -20.05
C GLY A 551 16.49 -3.58 -19.73
N SER A 552 15.27 -3.20 -20.13
CA SER A 552 14.62 -1.99 -19.64
C SER A 552 14.17 -2.14 -18.18
N LEU A 553 13.97 -1.03 -17.46
CA LEU A 553 13.33 -1.06 -16.14
C LEU A 553 11.82 -0.84 -16.27
N LEU A 554 11.06 -1.57 -15.46
CA LEU A 554 9.66 -1.30 -15.18
C LEU A 554 9.51 -0.75 -13.76
N VAL A 555 8.76 0.35 -13.61
CA VAL A 555 8.55 1.07 -12.35
C VAL A 555 7.06 1.18 -12.06
N THR A 556 6.58 0.65 -10.95
CA THR A 556 5.17 0.82 -10.51
C THR A 556 4.95 2.17 -9.84
N ASP A 557 3.74 2.70 -10.00
CA ASP A 557 3.33 4.00 -9.46
C ASP A 557 1.88 3.90 -8.96
N ASP A 558 1.68 3.91 -7.63
CA ASP A 558 0.34 3.85 -7.02
C ASP A 558 -0.35 5.21 -6.90
N GLY A 559 0.39 6.31 -7.13
CA GLY A 559 -0.17 7.66 -7.19
C GLY A 559 -0.93 7.92 -8.49
N SER A 560 -0.39 7.44 -9.63
CA SER A 560 -1.05 7.51 -10.94
C SER A 560 -1.68 6.18 -11.41
N ASN A 561 -1.58 5.11 -10.61
CA ASN A 561 -2.08 3.77 -10.90
C ASN A 561 -1.57 3.20 -12.23
N SER A 562 -0.24 3.27 -12.42
CA SER A 562 0.43 2.91 -13.66
C SER A 562 1.73 2.12 -13.47
N VAL A 563 2.31 1.70 -14.59
CA VAL A 563 3.70 1.22 -14.71
C VAL A 563 4.40 2.02 -15.79
N TRP A 564 5.61 2.46 -15.51
CA TRP A 564 6.50 3.20 -16.41
C TRP A 564 7.60 2.28 -16.92
N ARG A 565 7.89 2.28 -18.24
CA ARG A 565 9.03 1.58 -18.85
C ARG A 565 10.15 2.57 -19.18
N VAL A 566 11.30 2.42 -18.53
CA VAL A 566 12.51 3.23 -18.72
C VAL A 566 13.53 2.41 -19.51
N ASP A 567 13.79 2.83 -20.74
CA ASP A 567 14.61 2.11 -21.72
C ASP A 567 15.75 3.00 -22.22
N TYR A 568 16.94 2.43 -22.39
CA TYR A 568 18.09 3.17 -22.92
C TYR A 568 18.00 3.22 -24.45
N VAL A 569 17.96 4.43 -25.00
CA VAL A 569 17.84 4.73 -26.43
C VAL A 569 19.02 5.54 -26.98
N GLY A 570 20.01 5.83 -26.14
CA GLY A 570 21.27 6.42 -26.57
C GLY A 570 22.02 5.49 -27.52
N SER A 571 22.75 6.06 -28.48
CA SER A 571 23.70 5.29 -29.27
C SER A 571 24.82 4.76 -28.37
N GLY A 572 25.04 3.45 -28.39
CA GLY A 572 26.31 2.89 -27.94
C GLY A 572 27.49 3.53 -28.69
N LYS A 573 28.66 3.52 -28.06
CA LYS A 573 29.93 3.96 -28.67
C LYS A 573 30.38 3.01 -29.77
#